data_AF-A0A2G9IBE8-F1
#
_entry.id   AF-A0A2G9IBE8-F1
#
_cell.length_a   1.000
_cell.length_b   1.000
_cell.length_c   1.000
_cell.angle_alpha   90.00
_cell.angle_beta   90.00
_cell.angle_gamma   90.00
#
_symmetry.space_group_name_H-M   'P 1'
#
loop_
_entity.id
_entity.type
_entity.pdbx_description
1 polymer ?
#
loop_
_entity_poly.entity_id
_entity_poly.type
_entity_poly.pdbx_seq_one_letter_code
_entity_poly.pdbx_strand_id
1 'polypeptide(L)'
;MTIKSSDDLLCELCQVSCSSVLTLQQHLNGRRHKAKMEWTRIKGMPSCDVCQIWCTDYKSMEMHLKGQKHKEKVQELEQCKKNGGDSVVKKKPILCELCLVHCMNEELFEMHIKGRSHGVKEELKRRGMM
;
A
#
# COMPACT_ATOMS: atom_id res chain seq x y z
N MET A 1 19.02 5.52 40.18
CA MET A 1 18.60 5.04 38.83
C MET A 1 17.10 4.87 38.88
N THR A 2 16.33 5.84 38.40
CA THR A 2 14.86 5.79 38.44
C THR A 2 14.36 5.73 37.00
N ILE A 3 14.21 4.50 36.51
CA ILE A 3 13.76 4.24 35.15
C ILE A 3 12.22 4.26 35.15
N LYS A 4 11.65 5.29 34.53
CA LYS A 4 10.28 5.27 33.99
C LYS A 4 10.25 4.29 32.81
N SER A 5 9.10 3.67 32.53
CA SER A 5 8.37 3.83 31.25
C SER A 5 7.38 2.69 31.03
N SER A 6 6.22 3.04 30.48
CA SER A 6 5.21 2.14 29.94
C SER A 6 5.82 1.25 28.85
N ASP A 7 5.90 -0.06 29.09
CA ASP A 7 6.32 -1.04 28.08
C ASP A 7 5.15 -1.32 27.13
N ASP A 8 5.15 -0.66 25.97
CA ASP A 8 4.37 -1.06 24.80
C ASP A 8 4.83 -2.45 24.33
N LEU A 9 4.19 -3.50 24.85
CA LEU A 9 4.45 -4.90 24.49
C LEU A 9 3.90 -5.24 23.10
N LEU A 10 4.31 -4.46 22.11
CA LEU A 10 3.85 -4.49 20.73
C LEU A 10 4.90 -5.17 19.85
N CYS A 11 4.44 -6.07 18.99
CA CYS A 11 5.23 -6.54 17.87
C CYS A 11 4.96 -5.64 16.66
N GLU A 12 5.87 -4.73 16.31
CA GLU A 12 5.68 -3.77 15.20
C GLU A 12 5.54 -4.46 13.83
N LEU A 13 6.21 -5.61 13.63
CA LEU A 13 6.11 -6.40 12.41
C LEU A 13 4.73 -7.06 12.26
N CYS A 14 4.08 -7.41 13.36
CA CYS A 14 2.77 -8.05 13.36
C CYS A 14 1.63 -7.07 13.72
N GLN A 15 1.96 -5.87 14.20
CA GLN A 15 1.07 -4.90 14.84
C GLN A 15 0.15 -5.54 15.90
N VAL A 16 0.71 -6.44 16.71
CA VAL A 16 -0.04 -7.12 17.79
C VAL A 16 0.48 -6.65 19.14
N SER A 17 -0.41 -6.08 19.95
CA SER A 17 -0.17 -5.81 21.36
C SER A 17 -0.33 -7.09 22.18
N CYS A 18 0.70 -7.44 22.93
CA CYS A 18 0.73 -8.58 23.83
C CYS A 18 0.47 -8.11 25.27
N SER A 19 -0.18 -8.95 26.07
CA SER A 19 -0.53 -8.63 27.45
C SER A 19 0.62 -8.77 28.44
N SER A 20 1.73 -9.41 28.07
CA SER A 20 2.87 -9.66 28.95
C SER A 20 4.17 -9.87 28.15
N VAL A 21 5.31 -9.58 28.77
CA VAL A 21 6.65 -9.82 28.17
C VAL A 21 6.81 -11.28 27.74
N LEU A 22 6.33 -12.22 28.58
CA LEU A 22 6.41 -13.65 28.27
C LEU A 22 5.57 -14.03 27.05
N THR A 23 4.38 -13.43 26.87
CA THR A 23 3.52 -13.71 25.71
C THR A 23 4.07 -13.07 24.44
N LEU A 24 4.69 -11.89 24.54
CA LEU A 24 5.45 -11.29 23.45
C LEU A 24 6.65 -12.15 23.07
N GLN A 25 7.43 -12.63 24.04
CA GLN A 25 8.61 -13.46 23.79
C GLN A 25 8.23 -14.81 23.14
N GLN A 26 7.10 -15.40 23.55
CA GLN A 26 6.53 -16.58 22.91
C GLN A 26 6.01 -16.27 21.50
N HIS A 27 5.37 -15.12 21.28
CA HIS A 27 4.95 -14.64 19.97
C HIS A 27 6.15 -14.49 19.02
N LEU A 28 7.22 -13.80 19.45
CA LEU A 28 8.44 -13.60 18.68
C LEU A 28 9.11 -14.94 18.33
N ASN A 29 9.04 -15.91 19.25
CA ASN A 29 9.56 -17.25 19.01
C ASN A 29 8.65 -18.16 18.16
N GLY A 30 7.41 -17.74 17.91
CA GLY A 30 6.42 -18.52 17.17
C GLY A 30 6.78 -18.70 15.71
N ARG A 31 6.47 -19.88 15.15
CA ARG A 31 6.72 -20.21 13.73
C ARG A 31 6.13 -19.18 12.77
N ARG A 32 4.96 -18.60 13.10
CA ARG A 32 4.30 -17.54 12.32
C ARG A 32 5.10 -16.23 12.30
N HIS A 33 5.63 -15.79 13.44
CA HIS A 33 6.43 -14.58 13.52
C HIS A 33 7.79 -14.78 12.83
N LYS A 34 8.46 -15.91 13.08
CA LYS A 34 9.73 -16.26 12.42
C LYS A 34 9.61 -16.35 10.91
N ALA A 35 8.54 -16.98 10.40
CA ALA A 35 8.27 -17.02 8.97
C ALA A 35 8.04 -15.61 8.40
N LYS A 36 7.28 -14.76 9.11
CA LYS A 36 7.05 -13.36 8.69
C LYS A 36 8.35 -12.54 8.71
N MET A 37 9.21 -12.72 9.71
CA MET A 37 10.53 -12.08 9.81
C MET A 37 11.49 -12.53 8.70
N GLU A 38 11.61 -13.83 8.48
CA GLU A 38 12.50 -14.39 7.45
C GLU A 38 12.03 -14.00 6.04
N TRP A 39 10.71 -13.97 5.82
CA TRP A 39 10.10 -13.56 4.56
C TRP A 39 10.25 -12.05 4.28
N THR A 40 10.00 -11.19 5.27
CA THR A 40 10.25 -9.73 5.15
C THR A 40 11.73 -9.41 4.91
N ARG A 41 12.64 -10.25 5.40
CA ARG A 41 14.08 -10.09 5.23
C ARG A 41 14.58 -10.51 3.84
N ILE A 42 13.87 -11.39 3.12
CA ILE A 42 14.35 -11.96 1.86
C ILE A 42 13.67 -11.36 0.61
N LYS A 43 12.34 -11.19 0.57
CA LYS A 43 11.68 -10.62 -0.62
C LYS A 43 10.36 -9.96 -0.27
N GLY A 44 10.20 -8.71 -0.71
CA GLY A 44 8.99 -7.92 -0.63
C GLY A 44 7.73 -8.75 -0.87
N MET A 45 6.83 -8.69 0.11
CA MET A 45 5.58 -9.41 0.15
C MET A 45 4.78 -9.17 -1.13
N PRO A 46 4.34 -10.22 -1.87
CA PRO A 46 3.53 -10.01 -3.06
C PRO A 46 2.20 -9.40 -2.62
N SER A 47 1.93 -8.20 -3.12
CA SER A 47 0.65 -7.49 -2.97
C SER A 47 -0.08 -7.44 -4.29
N CYS A 48 -1.41 -7.53 -4.25
CA CYS A 48 -2.24 -7.33 -5.43
C CYS A 48 -2.74 -5.89 -5.43
N ASP A 49 -2.41 -5.10 -6.46
CA ASP A 49 -2.84 -3.70 -6.55
C ASP A 49 -4.35 -3.54 -6.74
N VAL A 50 -5.01 -4.51 -7.40
CA VAL A 50 -6.46 -4.49 -7.67
C VAL A 50 -7.29 -4.75 -6.41
N CYS A 51 -6.81 -5.68 -5.58
CA CYS A 51 -7.51 -6.08 -4.36
C CYS A 51 -6.93 -5.40 -3.11
N GLN A 52 -5.78 -4.73 -3.23
CA GLN A 52 -4.98 -4.16 -2.15
C GLN A 52 -4.74 -5.13 -0.98
N ILE A 53 -4.63 -6.43 -1.30
CA ILE A 53 -4.31 -7.46 -0.31
C ILE A 53 -2.86 -7.90 -0.43
N TRP A 54 -2.31 -8.29 0.71
CA TRP A 54 -0.96 -8.79 0.83
C TRP A 54 -1.03 -10.30 1.07
N CYS A 55 -0.34 -11.07 0.25
CA CYS A 55 -0.30 -12.52 0.40
C CYS A 55 0.95 -12.96 1.15
N THR A 56 0.82 -14.00 1.95
CA THR A 56 1.93 -14.55 2.74
C THR A 56 3.00 -15.20 1.89
N ASP A 57 2.66 -15.64 0.67
CA ASP A 57 3.53 -16.38 -0.23
C ASP A 57 3.14 -16.13 -1.69
N TYR A 58 4.08 -16.34 -2.61
CA TYR A 58 3.83 -16.21 -4.06
C TYR A 58 2.76 -17.20 -4.56
N LYS A 59 2.74 -18.43 -4.03
CA LYS A 59 1.74 -19.44 -4.39
C LYS A 59 0.31 -19.01 -4.01
N SER A 60 0.17 -18.37 -2.84
CA SER A 60 -1.10 -17.79 -2.38
C SER A 60 -1.51 -16.60 -3.25
N MET A 61 -0.55 -15.78 -3.69
CA MET A 61 -0.81 -14.71 -4.65
C MET A 61 -1.25 -15.24 -6.01
N GLU A 62 -0.59 -16.28 -6.53
CA GLU A 62 -0.96 -16.89 -7.81
C GLU A 62 -2.39 -17.46 -7.75
N MET A 63 -2.74 -18.13 -6.66
CA MET A 63 -4.11 -18.61 -6.44
C MET A 63 -5.10 -17.47 -6.26
N HIS A 64 -4.72 -16.38 -5.61
CA HIS A 64 -5.53 -15.17 -5.52
C HIS A 64 -5.84 -14.58 -6.90
N LEU A 65 -4.84 -14.39 -7.76
CA LEU A 65 -5.00 -13.86 -9.12
C LEU A 65 -5.88 -14.77 -10.00
N LYS A 66 -5.82 -16.08 -9.78
CA LYS A 66 -6.67 -17.07 -10.47
C LYS A 66 -8.09 -17.15 -9.91
N GLY A 67 -8.34 -16.60 -8.72
CA GLY A 67 -9.61 -16.68 -8.01
C GLY A 67 -10.73 -15.86 -8.66
N GLN A 68 -11.95 -16.38 -8.56
CA GLN A 68 -13.15 -15.75 -9.16
C GLN A 68 -13.35 -14.31 -8.67
N LYS A 69 -13.20 -14.07 -7.36
CA LYS A 69 -13.31 -12.73 -6.75
C LYS A 69 -12.34 -11.70 -7.33
N HIS A 70 -11.11 -12.12 -7.66
CA HIS A 70 -10.15 -11.24 -8.30
C HIS A 70 -10.55 -10.99 -9.76
N LYS A 71 -10.90 -12.05 -10.50
CA LYS A 71 -11.33 -11.97 -11.90
C LYS A 71 -12.57 -11.09 -12.10
N GLU A 72 -13.57 -11.17 -11.22
CA GLU A 72 -14.78 -10.33 -11.28
C GLU A 72 -14.41 -8.85 -11.10
N LYS A 73 -13.57 -8.53 -10.12
CA LYS A 73 -13.11 -7.16 -9.86
C LYS A 73 -12.25 -6.62 -11.00
N VAL A 74 -11.43 -7.47 -11.63
CA VAL A 74 -10.67 -7.10 -12.84
C VAL A 74 -11.62 -6.88 -14.02
N GLN A 75 -12.60 -7.76 -14.24
CA GLN A 75 -13.55 -7.61 -15.34
C GLN A 75 -14.42 -6.35 -15.21
N GLU A 76 -14.82 -5.99 -13.99
CA GLU A 76 -15.55 -4.73 -13.70
C GLU A 76 -14.69 -3.51 -14.05
N LEU A 77 -13.39 -3.55 -13.73
CA LEU A 77 -12.44 -2.50 -14.12
C LEU A 77 -12.14 -2.49 -15.63
N GLU A 78 -12.17 -3.65 -16.30
CA GLU A 78 -11.92 -3.79 -17.74
C GLU A 78 -13.13 -3.38 -18.61
N GLN A 79 -14.36 -3.43 -18.09
CA GLN A 79 -15.57 -3.06 -18.83
C GLN A 79 -15.71 -1.56 -19.10
N CYS A 80 -14.99 -0.70 -18.35
CA CYS A 80 -14.88 0.73 -18.68
C CYS A 80 -14.00 1.02 -19.93
N LYS A 81 -13.32 0.04 -20.53
CA LYS A 81 -12.40 0.27 -21.68
C LYS A 81 -12.99 0.02 -23.07
N LYS A 82 -14.24 -0.40 -23.20
CA LYS A 82 -14.77 -0.93 -24.49
C LYS A 82 -15.51 0.06 -25.39
N ASN A 83 -15.55 1.36 -25.10
CA ASN A 83 -16.04 2.35 -26.06
C ASN A 83 -15.09 3.54 -26.13
N GLY A 84 -14.27 3.55 -27.19
CA GLY A 84 -13.35 4.64 -27.50
C GLY A 84 -11.92 4.15 -27.55
N GLY A 85 -11.50 3.64 -28.71
CA GLY A 85 -10.09 3.43 -28.97
C GLY A 85 -9.35 4.76 -28.90
N ASP A 86 -8.23 4.78 -28.21
CA ASP A 86 -7.00 5.29 -28.81
C ASP A 86 -5.81 4.61 -28.12
N SER A 87 -4.97 4.02 -28.96
CA SER A 87 -3.54 3.82 -28.79
C SER A 87 -2.99 3.71 -27.36
N VAL A 88 -2.30 2.61 -27.08
CA VAL A 88 -1.22 2.55 -26.09
C VAL A 88 -0.14 3.55 -26.51
N VAL A 89 -0.39 4.84 -26.31
CA VAL A 89 0.63 5.87 -26.29
C VAL A 89 1.29 5.69 -24.93
N LYS A 90 2.55 5.26 -24.95
CA LYS A 90 3.45 5.33 -23.81
C LYS A 90 3.62 6.80 -23.40
N LYS A 91 2.61 7.44 -22.80
CA LYS A 91 2.78 8.74 -22.17
C LYS A 91 3.48 8.50 -20.83
N LYS A 92 4.61 9.17 -20.62
CA LYS A 92 5.35 9.13 -19.36
C LYS A 92 4.39 9.49 -18.21
N PRO A 93 4.41 8.76 -17.09
CA PRO A 93 3.64 9.14 -15.92
C PRO A 93 4.08 10.54 -15.46
N ILE A 94 3.11 11.42 -15.24
CA ILE A 94 3.35 12.81 -14.83
C ILE A 94 3.40 12.84 -13.31
N LEU A 95 4.51 13.33 -12.75
CA LEU A 95 4.68 13.47 -11.31
C LEU A 95 4.25 14.88 -10.86
N CYS A 96 3.35 14.95 -9.89
CA CYS A 96 3.09 16.20 -9.18
C CYS A 96 4.19 16.43 -8.15
N GLU A 97 5.00 17.48 -8.28
CA GLU A 97 6.11 17.74 -7.35
C GLU A 97 5.66 18.20 -5.95
N LEU A 98 4.43 18.73 -5.84
CA LEU A 98 3.86 19.20 -4.57
C LEU A 98 3.22 18.08 -3.76
N CYS A 99 2.63 17.12 -4.47
CA CYS A 99 1.95 15.99 -3.86
C CYS A 99 2.80 14.72 -3.86
N LEU A 100 3.86 14.67 -4.68
CA LEU A 100 4.69 13.50 -5.00
C LEU A 100 3.87 12.30 -5.48
N VAL A 101 2.76 12.57 -6.19
CA VAL A 101 1.85 11.55 -6.74
C VAL A 101 2.07 11.44 -8.24
N HIS A 102 2.15 10.19 -8.72
CA HIS A 102 2.23 9.88 -10.15
C HIS A 102 0.83 9.79 -10.76
N CYS A 103 0.55 10.66 -11.72
CA CYS A 103 -0.66 10.63 -12.55
C CYS A 103 -0.37 9.87 -13.85
N MET A 104 -1.26 8.93 -14.20
CA MET A 104 -1.07 8.01 -15.33
C MET A 104 -1.25 8.68 -16.69
N ASN A 105 -1.92 9.84 -16.74
CA ASN A 105 -2.09 10.65 -17.94
C ASN A 105 -2.29 12.14 -17.56
N GLU A 106 -2.29 12.99 -18.59
CA GLU A 106 -2.45 14.44 -18.47
C GLU A 106 -3.83 14.85 -17.93
N GLU A 107 -4.89 14.16 -18.33
CA GLU A 107 -6.26 14.45 -17.90
C GLU A 107 -6.46 14.22 -16.39
N LEU A 108 -5.94 13.12 -15.86
CA LEU A 108 -5.93 12.83 -14.42
C LEU A 108 -5.03 13.80 -13.66
N PHE A 109 -3.94 14.28 -14.28
CA PHE A 109 -3.08 15.31 -13.69
C PHE A 109 -3.79 16.67 -13.61
N GLU A 110 -4.51 17.07 -14.65
CA GLU A 110 -5.32 18.30 -14.63
C GLU A 110 -6.42 18.25 -13.56
N MET A 111 -7.12 17.12 -13.46
CA MET A 111 -8.12 16.91 -12.43
C MET A 111 -7.48 16.91 -11.03
N HIS A 112 -6.27 16.35 -10.89
CA HIS A 112 -5.52 16.38 -9.64
C HIS A 112 -5.19 17.80 -9.20
N ILE A 113 -4.65 18.65 -10.09
CA ILE A 113 -4.27 20.03 -9.74
C ILE A 113 -5.49 20.93 -9.47
N LYS A 114 -6.62 20.67 -10.13
CA LYS A 114 -7.91 21.33 -9.85
C LYS A 114 -8.59 20.78 -8.59
N GLY A 115 -8.10 19.66 -8.04
CA GLY A 115 -8.66 18.98 -6.88
C GLY A 115 -8.39 19.69 -5.56
N ARG A 116 -9.34 19.59 -4.62
CA ARG A 116 -9.27 20.21 -3.29
C ARG A 116 -7.99 19.84 -2.53
N SER A 117 -7.54 18.59 -2.63
CA SER A 117 -6.33 18.10 -1.94
C SER A 117 -5.04 18.75 -2.44
N HIS A 118 -4.94 19.02 -3.74
CA HIS A 118 -3.81 19.75 -4.32
C HIS A 118 -3.91 21.24 -3.97
N GLY A 119 -5.10 21.83 -4.09
CA GLY A 119 -5.35 23.24 -3.76
C GLY A 119 -4.98 23.62 -2.33
N VAL A 120 -5.22 22.75 -1.34
CA VAL A 120 -4.78 22.99 0.05
C VAL A 120 -3.26 23.02 0.16
N LYS A 121 -2.55 22.10 -0.51
CA LYS A 121 -1.07 22.05 -0.49
C LYS A 121 -0.45 23.24 -1.23
N GLU A 122 -1.03 23.63 -2.36
CA GLU A 122 -0.69 24.84 -3.11
C GLU A 122 -0.84 26.11 -2.26
N GLU A 123 -1.95 26.23 -1.52
CA GLU A 123 -2.20 27.38 -0.65
C GLU A 123 -1.21 27.44 0.51
N LEU A 124 -0.88 26.31 1.13
CA LEU A 124 0.13 26.22 2.18
C LEU A 124 1.54 26.59 1.66
N LYS A 125 1.89 26.17 0.44
CA LYS A 125 3.13 26.59 -0.23
C LYS A 125 3.13 28.09 -0.51
N ARG A 126 2.02 28.66 -0.99
CA ARG A 126 1.87 30.12 -1.20
C ARG A 126 1.99 30.93 0.08
N ARG A 127 1.56 30.37 1.21
CA ARG A 127 1.70 31.00 2.54
C ARG A 127 3.10 30.85 3.15
N GLY A 128 4.03 30.18 2.46
CA GLY A 128 5.42 30.03 2.90
C GLY A 128 5.59 29.14 4.15
N MET A 129 4.64 28.24 4.39
CA MET A 129 4.60 27.36 5.58
C MET A 129 5.03 25.91 5.26
N MET A 130 5.79 25.71 4.17
CA MET A 130 6.37 24.42 3.75
C MET A 130 7.89 24.53 3.60
#